data_AF-A0A534D0Z2-F1
#
_entry.id   AF-A0A534D0Z2-F1
#
_cell.length_a   1.000
_cell.length_b   1.000
_cell.length_c   1.000
_cell.angle_alpha   90.00
_cell.angle_beta   90.00
_cell.angle_gamma   90.00
#
_symmetry.space_group_name_H-M   'P 1'
#
loop_
_entity.id
_entity.type
_entity.pdbx_description
1 polymer ?
#
loop_
_entity_poly.entity_id
_entity_poly.type
_entity_poly.pdbx_seq_one_letter_code
_entity_poly.pdbx_strand_id
1 'polypeptide(L)'
;MLPLTVNAAVVANPLCPAETALYDPGNGQDISVPSGYVVSVFASGLNFPTGIAFRATNGVNFEVYVLESGHGLPAGNNCNDEAVFQQRFPGQANPFTPDIKVFSRNGRLLRTLGKPTDATTATGGNNVLQPHGPAVDIAFENGLQGGRLFGSDSNQATHAHNGQNNSSRIVIIDPQSGAVTPFISNLPTGDHPTEEFAFNGGWIY
;
A
#
# COMPACT_ATOMS: atom_id res chain seq x y z
N MET A 1 -1.78 -37.01 -13.06
CA MET A 1 -1.27 -35.69 -12.65
C MET A 1 -0.85 -35.82 -11.20
N LEU A 2 0.44 -35.62 -10.89
CA LEU A 2 0.84 -35.42 -9.49
C LEU A 2 0.41 -34.01 -9.06
N PRO A 3 -0.07 -33.82 -7.82
CA PRO A 3 -0.33 -32.49 -7.30
C PRO A 3 0.99 -31.70 -7.26
N LEU A 4 0.99 -30.49 -7.83
CA LEU A 4 2.05 -29.53 -7.63
C LEU A 4 2.02 -29.13 -6.15
N THR A 5 3.09 -29.41 -5.42
CA THR A 5 3.30 -28.85 -4.09
C THR A 5 3.52 -27.35 -4.24
N VAL A 6 2.54 -26.56 -3.84
CA VAL A 6 2.69 -25.10 -3.71
C VAL A 6 3.34 -24.84 -2.36
N ASN A 7 4.56 -24.31 -2.36
CA ASN A 7 5.22 -23.85 -1.14
C ASN A 7 4.85 -22.39 -0.92
N ALA A 8 4.24 -22.08 0.24
CA ALA A 8 4.04 -20.71 0.66
C ALA A 8 5.38 -19.96 0.71
N ALA A 9 5.41 -18.74 0.19
CA ALA A 9 6.52 -17.83 0.37
C ALA A 9 6.50 -17.24 1.78
N VAL A 10 7.70 -17.01 2.31
CA VAL A 10 7.93 -16.41 3.62
C VAL A 10 8.48 -15.01 3.40
N VAL A 11 7.84 -13.99 3.98
CA VAL A 11 8.37 -12.63 4.04
C VAL A 11 8.57 -12.24 5.50
N ALA A 12 9.68 -11.57 5.79
CA ALA A 12 10.02 -11.09 7.14
C ALA A 12 10.73 -9.76 7.06
N ASN A 13 10.76 -9.03 8.17
CA ASN A 13 11.60 -7.85 8.28
C ASN A 13 13.05 -8.33 8.35
N PRO A 14 13.98 -7.85 7.51
CA PRO A 14 15.37 -8.30 7.57
C PRO A 14 16.02 -8.12 8.95
N LEU A 15 15.55 -7.14 9.75
CA LEU A 15 16.01 -6.91 11.12
C LEU A 15 15.23 -7.72 12.17
N CYS A 16 14.13 -8.37 11.78
CA CYS A 16 13.31 -9.25 12.61
C CYS A 16 12.91 -10.54 11.89
N PRO A 17 13.87 -11.42 11.58
CA PRO A 17 13.64 -12.59 10.74
C PRO A 17 12.70 -13.65 11.36
N ALA A 18 12.42 -13.56 12.67
CA ALA A 18 11.49 -14.46 13.36
C ALA A 18 10.01 -14.07 13.18
N GLU A 19 9.74 -12.84 12.75
CA GLU A 19 8.39 -12.35 12.45
C GLU A 19 8.11 -12.50 10.97
N THR A 20 7.49 -13.61 10.63
CA THR A 20 7.22 -13.99 9.25
C THR A 20 5.74 -13.90 8.92
N ALA A 21 5.43 -13.47 7.71
CA ALA A 21 4.14 -13.74 7.09
C ALA A 21 4.29 -14.80 5.99
N LEU A 22 3.30 -15.68 5.95
CA LEU A 22 3.16 -16.71 4.93
C LEU A 22 2.17 -16.20 3.90
N TYR A 23 2.54 -16.27 2.62
CA TYR A 23 1.64 -15.96 1.52
C TYR A 23 1.89 -16.91 0.35
N ASP A 24 0.89 -17.09 -0.51
CA ASP A 24 1.02 -17.89 -1.72
C ASP A 24 1.26 -16.98 -2.93
N PRO A 25 2.46 -16.97 -3.54
CA PRO A 25 2.73 -16.23 -4.78
C PRO A 25 2.26 -16.97 -6.04
N GLY A 26 1.50 -18.06 -5.91
CA GLY A 26 1.05 -18.92 -7.00
C GLY A 26 0.20 -18.22 -8.08
N ASN A 27 -0.30 -19.00 -9.03
CA ASN A 27 -1.09 -18.51 -10.17
C ASN A 27 -2.55 -18.18 -9.80
N GLY A 28 -2.84 -17.87 -8.53
CA GLY A 28 -4.18 -17.59 -8.03
C GLY A 28 -5.12 -18.80 -8.11
N GLN A 29 -4.59 -20.00 -7.85
CA GLN A 29 -5.35 -21.26 -7.88
C GLN A 29 -6.50 -21.28 -6.87
N ASP A 30 -6.41 -20.46 -5.83
CA ASP A 30 -7.42 -20.31 -4.77
C ASP A 30 -8.54 -19.33 -5.15
N ILE A 31 -8.41 -18.63 -6.28
CA ILE A 31 -9.40 -17.68 -6.77
C ILE A 31 -10.35 -18.39 -7.74
N SER A 32 -11.60 -18.57 -7.31
CA SER A 32 -12.66 -19.10 -8.16
C SER A 32 -13.16 -18.01 -9.11
N VAL A 33 -13.03 -18.25 -10.42
CA VAL A 33 -13.54 -17.37 -11.48
C VAL A 33 -14.54 -18.12 -12.38
N PRO A 34 -15.52 -17.43 -13.00
CA PRO A 34 -16.46 -18.06 -13.93
C PRO A 34 -15.76 -18.73 -15.12
N SER A 35 -16.46 -19.67 -15.78
CA SER A 35 -15.94 -20.33 -16.98
C SER A 35 -15.55 -19.30 -18.06
N GLY A 36 -14.37 -19.48 -18.66
CA GLY A 36 -13.79 -18.58 -19.66
C GLY A 36 -12.88 -17.48 -19.09
N TYR A 37 -12.82 -17.31 -17.77
CA TYR A 37 -11.88 -16.42 -17.10
C TYR A 37 -10.64 -17.19 -16.63
N VAL A 38 -9.50 -16.50 -16.57
CA VAL A 38 -8.21 -17.05 -16.12
C VAL A 38 -7.58 -16.05 -15.16
N VAL A 39 -6.96 -16.57 -14.11
CA VAL A 39 -6.12 -15.79 -13.19
C VAL A 39 -4.66 -15.95 -13.59
N SER A 40 -3.93 -14.84 -13.58
CA SER A 40 -2.50 -14.83 -13.84
C SER A 40 -1.81 -13.78 -12.97
N VAL A 41 -0.58 -14.06 -12.58
CA VAL A 41 0.22 -13.14 -11.77
C VAL A 41 0.70 -11.98 -12.64
N PHE A 42 0.30 -10.76 -12.28
CA PHE A 42 0.82 -9.54 -12.90
C PHE A 42 2.11 -9.05 -12.22
N ALA A 43 2.12 -9.05 -10.88
CA ALA A 43 3.26 -8.72 -10.03
C ALA A 43 3.16 -9.54 -8.73
N SER A 44 4.30 -9.82 -8.10
CA SER A 44 4.41 -10.63 -6.88
C SER A 44 5.44 -10.04 -5.92
N GLY A 45 5.42 -10.48 -4.65
CA GLY A 45 6.36 -10.00 -3.64
C GLY A 45 6.07 -8.56 -3.18
N LEU A 46 4.81 -8.14 -3.27
CA LEU A 46 4.34 -6.84 -2.81
C LEU A 46 4.13 -6.83 -1.29
N ASN A 47 4.28 -5.65 -0.71
CA ASN A 47 4.16 -5.41 0.71
C ASN A 47 2.73 -4.99 1.10
N PHE A 48 1.87 -5.98 1.34
CA PHE A 48 0.47 -5.79 1.71
C PHE A 48 -0.26 -4.79 0.79
N PRO A 49 -0.42 -5.12 -0.51
CA PRO A 49 -1.08 -4.25 -1.47
C PRO A 49 -2.57 -4.11 -1.11
N THR A 50 -3.05 -2.87 -1.02
CA THR A 50 -4.42 -2.54 -0.59
C THR A 50 -5.23 -1.82 -1.68
N GLY A 51 -4.56 -1.04 -2.53
CA GLY A 51 -5.21 -0.29 -3.61
C GLY A 51 -4.50 -0.44 -4.95
N ILE A 52 -5.26 -0.28 -6.04
CA ILE A 52 -4.72 -0.32 -7.40
C ILE A 52 -5.38 0.71 -8.32
N ALA A 53 -4.57 1.47 -9.06
CA ALA A 53 -5.03 2.44 -10.04
C ALA A 53 -4.30 2.27 -11.39
N PHE A 54 -4.94 2.73 -12.46
CA PHE A 54 -4.43 2.64 -13.82
C PHE A 54 -4.41 4.01 -14.47
N ARG A 55 -3.37 4.29 -15.26
CA ARG A 55 -3.30 5.50 -16.09
C ARG A 55 -2.72 5.19 -17.45
N ALA A 56 -3.46 5.53 -18.51
CA ALA A 56 -2.96 5.48 -19.87
C ALA A 56 -1.79 6.46 -20.04
N THR A 57 -0.70 6.00 -20.62
CA THR A 57 0.45 6.84 -20.99
C THR A 57 0.46 7.17 -22.48
N ASN A 58 -0.18 6.34 -23.29
CA ASN A 58 -0.53 6.58 -24.69
C ASN A 58 -1.60 5.57 -25.13
N GLY A 59 -1.97 5.58 -26.42
CA GLY A 59 -3.07 4.74 -26.95
C GLY A 59 -2.90 3.23 -26.80
N VAL A 60 -1.71 2.71 -26.46
CA VAL A 60 -1.47 1.26 -26.28
C VAL A 60 -0.76 0.90 -24.98
N ASN A 61 -0.39 1.89 -24.16
CA ASN A 61 0.34 1.68 -22.92
C ASN A 61 -0.34 2.35 -21.73
N PHE A 62 -0.17 1.73 -20.58
CA PHE A 62 -0.61 2.24 -19.29
C PHE A 62 0.41 1.92 -18.21
N GLU A 63 0.36 2.70 -17.15
CA GLU A 63 1.02 2.43 -15.88
C GLU A 63 0.00 1.91 -14.87
N VAL A 64 0.46 1.01 -14.01
CA VAL A 64 -0.30 0.44 -12.89
C VAL A 64 0.32 0.94 -11.60
N TYR A 65 -0.47 1.55 -10.75
CA TYR A 65 -0.07 2.07 -9.45
C TYR A 65 -0.65 1.15 -8.40
N VAL A 66 0.21 0.52 -7.61
CA VAL A 66 -0.20 -0.33 -6.50
C VAL A 66 0.18 0.35 -5.20
N LEU A 67 -0.81 0.63 -4.37
CA LEU A 67 -0.60 1.12 -3.02
C LEU A 67 -0.25 -0.05 -2.11
N GLU A 68 0.92 0.00 -1.53
CA GLU A 68 1.39 -0.90 -0.48
C GLU A 68 1.10 -0.21 0.85
N SER A 69 0.32 -0.84 1.74
CA SER A 69 0.05 -0.28 3.07
C SER A 69 1.27 -0.40 3.99
N GLY A 70 2.13 -1.40 3.76
CA GLY A 70 3.24 -1.72 4.64
C GLY A 70 2.86 -2.25 6.03
N HIS A 71 1.70 -1.89 6.55
CA HIS A 71 1.19 -2.34 7.84
C HIS A 71 0.08 -3.39 7.64
N GLY A 72 0.44 -4.67 7.64
CA GLY A 72 -0.52 -5.77 7.43
C GLY A 72 -0.01 -7.20 7.62
N LEU A 73 1.26 -7.40 7.95
CA LEU A 73 1.73 -8.68 8.49
C LEU A 73 1.29 -8.76 9.97
N PRO A 74 0.94 -9.94 10.52
CA PRO A 74 0.41 -10.05 11.88
C PRO A 74 1.30 -9.31 12.89
N ALA A 75 0.75 -8.21 13.43
CA ALA A 75 1.46 -7.23 14.25
C ALA A 75 1.61 -7.72 15.70
N GLY A 76 2.16 -8.93 15.86
CA GLY A 76 2.37 -9.53 17.16
C GLY A 76 3.57 -8.98 17.92
N ASN A 77 4.67 -8.61 17.24
CA ASN A 77 5.98 -8.79 17.88
C ASN A 77 7.08 -7.75 17.59
N ASN A 78 6.74 -6.47 17.38
CA ASN A 78 7.67 -5.30 17.39
C ASN A 78 8.13 -4.75 16.03
N CYS A 79 7.93 -5.45 14.90
CA CYS A 79 8.71 -5.13 13.70
C CYS A 79 7.98 -4.55 12.50
N ASN A 80 6.65 -4.42 12.59
CA ASN A 80 5.83 -3.75 11.59
C ASN A 80 5.02 -2.60 12.20
N ASP A 81 5.01 -2.45 13.53
CA ASP A 81 4.61 -1.21 14.19
C ASP A 81 5.79 -0.27 14.22
N GLU A 82 5.66 0.91 13.61
CA GLU A 82 6.78 1.82 13.44
C GLU A 82 7.32 2.37 14.76
N ALA A 83 6.45 2.68 15.73
CA ALA A 83 6.90 3.22 17.02
C ALA A 83 7.70 2.16 17.79
N VAL A 84 7.24 0.91 17.76
CA VAL A 84 7.93 -0.20 18.42
C VAL A 84 9.21 -0.58 17.66
N PHE A 85 9.18 -0.55 16.33
CA PHE A 85 10.35 -0.81 15.49
C PHE A 85 11.47 0.19 15.78
N GLN A 86 11.16 1.48 15.87
CA GLN A 86 12.16 2.52 16.18
C GLN A 86 12.70 2.44 17.62
N GLN A 87 11.90 1.96 18.59
CA GLN A 87 12.41 1.69 19.93
C GLN A 87 13.44 0.55 19.94
N ARG A 88 13.23 -0.47 19.09
CA ARG A 88 14.10 -1.65 19.01
C ARG A 88 15.31 -1.47 18.09
N PHE A 89 15.15 -0.73 17.00
CA PHE A 89 16.15 -0.48 15.97
C PHE A 89 16.26 1.04 15.67
N PRO A 90 16.72 1.84 16.63
CA PRO A 90 16.73 3.29 16.51
C PRO A 90 17.55 3.76 15.30
N GLY A 91 16.93 4.61 14.48
CA GLY A 91 17.55 5.21 13.28
C GLY A 91 17.65 4.26 12.09
N GLN A 92 17.11 3.04 12.18
CA GLN A 92 16.99 2.15 11.03
C GLN A 92 15.68 2.44 10.28
N ALA A 93 15.70 2.31 8.97
CA ALA A 93 14.48 2.44 8.17
C ALA A 93 13.67 1.14 8.23
N ASN A 94 12.40 1.22 8.63
CA ASN A 94 11.49 0.10 8.51
C ASN A 94 11.07 -0.08 7.04
N PRO A 95 11.33 -1.26 6.42
CA PRO A 95 10.90 -1.50 5.05
C PRO A 95 9.36 -1.56 4.92
N PHE A 96 8.66 -1.88 6.02
CA PHE A 96 7.22 -2.13 6.06
C PHE A 96 6.41 -0.90 6.44
N THR A 97 6.53 0.13 5.62
CA THR A 97 5.75 1.38 5.68
C THR A 97 5.06 1.62 4.33
N PRO A 98 4.02 2.47 4.26
CA PRO A 98 3.31 2.70 3.01
C PRO A 98 4.21 3.18 1.87
N ASP A 99 3.93 2.72 0.65
CA ASP A 99 4.46 3.31 -0.58
C ASP A 99 3.61 2.96 -1.81
N ILE A 100 3.94 3.53 -2.96
CA ILE A 100 3.24 3.27 -4.21
C ILE A 100 4.22 2.71 -5.22
N LYS A 101 4.02 1.45 -5.61
CA LYS A 101 4.78 0.79 -6.67
C LYS A 101 4.15 1.08 -8.02
N VAL A 102 4.92 1.64 -8.95
CA VAL A 102 4.44 1.94 -10.31
C VAL A 102 5.02 0.93 -11.29
N PHE A 103 4.17 0.16 -11.96
CA PHE A 103 4.52 -0.84 -12.95
C PHE A 103 4.15 -0.38 -14.36
N SER A 104 4.88 -0.87 -15.34
CA SER A 104 4.45 -0.85 -16.74
C SER A 104 3.28 -1.81 -16.96
N ARG A 105 2.59 -1.68 -18.09
CA ARG A 105 1.56 -2.62 -18.57
C ARG A 105 1.96 -4.11 -18.59
N ASN A 106 3.25 -4.42 -18.53
CA ASN A 106 3.78 -5.79 -18.56
C ASN A 106 4.31 -6.25 -17.18
N GLY A 107 3.97 -5.56 -16.09
CA GLY A 107 4.38 -5.94 -14.73
C GLY A 107 5.83 -5.57 -14.38
N ARG A 108 6.59 -4.89 -15.25
CA ARG A 108 7.92 -4.38 -14.91
C ARG A 108 7.80 -3.17 -13.98
N LEU A 109 8.43 -3.22 -12.80
CA LEU A 109 8.53 -2.08 -11.88
C LEU A 109 9.30 -0.92 -12.55
N LEU A 110 8.73 0.27 -12.48
CA LEU A 110 9.26 1.50 -13.05
C LEU A 110 9.83 2.43 -11.98
N ARG A 111 9.09 2.62 -10.88
CA ARG A 111 9.47 3.51 -9.76
C ARG A 111 8.64 3.22 -8.52
N THR A 112 9.10 3.75 -7.39
CA THR A 112 8.38 3.79 -6.11
C THR A 112 8.15 5.24 -5.71
N LEU A 113 6.94 5.57 -5.23
CA LEU A 113 6.53 6.92 -4.88
C LEU A 113 6.04 6.98 -3.42
N GLY A 114 6.08 8.18 -2.82
CA GLY A 114 5.41 8.47 -1.55
C GLY A 114 5.99 7.81 -0.30
N LYS A 115 7.08 7.04 -0.39
CA LYS A 115 7.69 6.36 0.76
C LYS A 115 8.05 7.36 1.88
N PRO A 116 7.71 7.10 3.15
CA PRO A 116 8.21 7.87 4.27
C PRO A 116 9.75 7.99 4.26
N THR A 117 10.25 9.18 4.55
CA THR A 117 11.70 9.47 4.64
C THR A 117 12.20 9.47 6.08
N ASP A 118 11.31 9.71 7.03
CA ASP A 118 11.56 9.63 8.46
C ASP A 118 10.33 9.05 9.17
N ALA A 119 10.35 7.72 9.31
CA ALA A 119 9.30 6.97 9.94
C ALA A 119 9.26 7.15 11.48
N THR A 120 10.23 7.86 12.09
CA THR A 120 10.18 8.20 13.53
C THR A 120 9.19 9.33 13.85
N THR A 121 8.69 10.03 12.82
CA THR A 121 7.77 11.15 12.97
C THR A 121 6.38 10.78 12.48
N ALA A 122 5.33 11.33 13.09
CA ALA A 122 3.96 11.12 12.63
C ALA A 122 3.74 11.57 11.18
N THR A 123 4.53 12.50 10.63
CA THR A 123 4.39 12.93 9.24
C THR A 123 5.13 12.04 8.25
N GLY A 124 6.05 11.19 8.72
CA GLY A 124 6.91 10.40 7.83
C GLY A 124 8.01 11.21 7.14
N GLY A 125 8.12 12.51 7.42
CA GLY A 125 8.92 13.49 6.66
C GLY A 125 8.07 14.50 5.87
N ASN A 126 8.67 15.13 4.86
CA ASN A 126 8.02 16.15 4.03
C ASN A 126 7.49 15.56 2.73
N ASN A 127 6.23 15.86 2.39
CA ASN A 127 5.56 15.45 1.15
C ASN A 127 5.59 13.94 0.88
N VAL A 128 5.33 13.14 1.91
CA VAL A 128 5.31 11.67 1.86
C VAL A 128 4.06 11.11 2.54
N LEU A 129 3.84 9.81 2.35
CA LEU A 129 2.81 9.08 3.08
C LEU A 129 3.16 9.02 4.58
N GLN A 130 2.14 8.87 5.41
CA GLN A 130 2.27 8.61 6.83
C GLN A 130 2.90 7.22 7.06
N PRO A 131 3.81 7.06 8.04
CA PRO A 131 4.61 5.84 8.14
C PRO A 131 3.91 4.65 8.81
N HIS A 132 2.94 4.90 9.70
CA HIS A 132 2.29 3.82 10.43
C HIS A 132 1.21 3.11 9.60
N GLY A 133 0.61 3.80 8.63
CA GLY A 133 -0.52 3.28 7.86
C GLY A 133 -1.77 3.08 8.72
N PRO A 134 -2.77 2.31 8.24
CA PRO A 134 -2.79 1.77 6.89
C PRO A 134 -2.94 2.86 5.84
N ALA A 135 -2.44 2.54 4.65
CA ALA A 135 -2.85 3.22 3.42
C ALA A 135 -3.81 2.27 2.71
N VAL A 136 -5.01 2.74 2.38
CA VAL A 136 -6.13 1.86 2.02
C VAL A 136 -6.42 1.87 0.53
N ASP A 137 -6.54 3.04 -0.07
CA ASP A 137 -7.00 3.16 -1.46
C ASP A 137 -6.22 4.21 -2.27
N ILE A 138 -6.25 4.03 -3.59
CA ILE A 138 -5.58 4.88 -4.58
C ILE A 138 -6.40 4.91 -5.88
N ALA A 139 -6.69 6.11 -6.40
CA ALA A 139 -7.37 6.24 -7.67
C ALA A 139 -7.04 7.54 -8.40
N PHE A 140 -7.10 7.49 -9.72
CA PHE A 140 -7.12 8.69 -10.55
C PHE A 140 -8.54 9.22 -10.68
N GLU A 141 -8.71 10.54 -10.60
CA GLU A 141 -10.04 11.17 -10.64
C GLU A 141 -10.81 10.92 -11.94
N ASN A 142 -10.12 10.66 -13.05
CA ASN A 142 -10.73 10.28 -14.33
C ASN A 142 -10.41 8.83 -14.72
N GLY A 143 -10.16 7.96 -13.74
CA GLY A 143 -9.82 6.55 -13.95
C GLY A 143 -8.63 6.39 -14.90
N LEU A 144 -8.79 5.53 -15.92
CA LEU A 144 -7.71 5.25 -16.89
C LEU A 144 -7.21 6.50 -17.64
N GLN A 145 -8.04 7.54 -17.79
CA GLN A 145 -7.62 8.79 -18.44
C GLN A 145 -6.64 9.61 -17.57
N GLY A 146 -6.50 9.27 -16.30
CA GLY A 146 -5.61 9.95 -15.36
C GLY A 146 -6.26 11.18 -14.73
N GLY A 147 -5.53 12.30 -14.71
CA GLY A 147 -5.84 13.47 -13.89
C GLY A 147 -5.02 13.48 -12.60
N ARG A 148 -5.57 14.06 -11.54
CA ARG A 148 -4.99 13.98 -10.19
C ARG A 148 -5.06 12.54 -9.67
N LEU A 149 -3.95 12.09 -9.08
CA LEU A 149 -3.87 10.83 -8.35
C LEU A 149 -4.18 11.11 -6.89
N PHE A 150 -5.20 10.44 -6.36
CA PHE A 150 -5.56 10.48 -4.96
C PHE A 150 -5.16 9.19 -4.28
N GLY A 151 -4.82 9.29 -3.01
CA GLY A 151 -4.57 8.16 -2.12
C GLY A 151 -5.16 8.42 -0.74
N SER A 152 -5.29 7.38 0.08
CA SER A 152 -5.55 7.51 1.50
C SER A 152 -4.40 6.97 2.34
N ASP A 153 -4.12 7.65 3.45
CA ASP A 153 -3.19 7.19 4.46
C ASP A 153 -3.61 7.64 5.85
N SER A 154 -3.04 6.99 6.86
CA SER A 154 -3.31 7.26 8.27
C SER A 154 -2.10 6.92 9.14
N ASN A 155 -2.17 7.26 10.43
CA ASN A 155 -1.23 6.77 11.45
C ASN A 155 -1.90 5.82 12.46
N GLN A 156 -2.78 4.98 11.96
CA GLN A 156 -3.41 3.96 12.76
C GLN A 156 -2.60 2.66 12.75
N ALA A 157 -1.90 2.39 13.84
CA ALA A 157 -1.53 1.01 14.12
C ALA A 157 -2.82 0.20 14.29
N THR A 158 -3.07 -0.77 13.41
CA THR A 158 -4.34 -1.52 13.30
C THR A 158 -4.70 -2.28 14.58
N HIS A 159 -3.77 -2.39 15.53
CA HIS A 159 -3.93 -3.10 16.81
C HIS A 159 -3.49 -2.29 18.05
N ALA A 160 -3.26 -0.97 17.93
CA ALA A 160 -2.89 -0.16 19.09
C ALA A 160 -4.11 0.16 19.96
N HIS A 161 -4.10 -0.34 21.20
CA HIS A 161 -4.97 0.17 22.26
C HIS A 161 -4.60 1.64 22.51
N ASN A 162 -5.45 2.57 22.05
CA ASN A 162 -5.21 4.03 21.94
C ASN A 162 -4.41 4.50 20.70
N GLY A 163 -4.69 3.93 19.51
CA GLY A 163 -4.16 4.44 18.23
C GLY A 163 -4.42 5.94 18.02
N GLN A 164 -3.70 6.56 17.07
CA GLN A 164 -3.87 7.99 16.80
C GLN A 164 -5.30 8.27 16.29
N ASN A 165 -6.03 9.12 17.02
CA ASN A 165 -7.34 9.58 16.58
C ASN A 165 -7.19 10.68 15.53
N ASN A 166 -8.11 10.70 14.57
CA ASN A 166 -8.22 11.73 13.54
C ASN A 166 -6.91 11.95 12.76
N SER A 167 -6.22 10.86 12.41
CA SER A 167 -4.95 10.90 11.67
C SER A 167 -5.10 10.66 10.18
N SER A 168 -6.25 10.13 9.76
CA SER A 168 -6.52 9.72 8.38
C SER A 168 -6.60 10.94 7.46
N ARG A 169 -6.13 10.75 6.23
CA ARG A 169 -6.06 11.77 5.20
C ARG A 169 -6.51 11.20 3.86
N ILE A 170 -7.14 12.06 3.07
CA ILE A 170 -7.12 11.92 1.61
C ILE A 170 -6.01 12.82 1.10
N VAL A 171 -5.11 12.27 0.31
CA VAL A 171 -3.92 12.96 -0.21
C VAL A 171 -3.97 13.01 -1.73
N ILE A 172 -3.33 14.04 -2.30
CA ILE A 172 -2.98 14.09 -3.72
C ILE A 172 -1.51 13.68 -3.84
N ILE A 173 -1.22 12.78 -4.76
CA ILE A 173 0.13 12.30 -5.07
C ILE A 173 0.52 12.81 -6.45
N ASP A 174 1.70 13.41 -6.57
CA ASP A 174 2.30 13.68 -7.87
C ASP A 174 2.81 12.36 -8.49
N PRO A 175 2.25 11.90 -9.62
CA PRO A 175 2.63 10.61 -10.22
C PRO A 175 4.02 10.60 -10.87
N GLN A 176 4.69 11.75 -10.98
CA GLN A 176 6.06 11.88 -11.47
C GLN A 176 7.07 11.96 -10.32
N SER A 177 6.90 12.94 -9.42
CA SER A 177 7.84 13.17 -8.31
C SER A 177 7.59 12.29 -7.09
N GLY A 178 6.36 11.81 -6.92
CA GLY A 178 5.91 11.09 -5.73
C GLY A 178 5.61 11.99 -4.53
N ALA A 179 5.61 13.31 -4.70
CA ALA A 179 5.25 14.24 -3.65
C ALA A 179 3.79 14.06 -3.23
N VAL A 180 3.57 13.96 -1.92
CA VAL A 180 2.26 13.75 -1.30
C VAL A 180 1.81 15.04 -0.61
N THR A 181 0.64 15.56 -0.98
CA THR A 181 0.06 16.75 -0.35
C THR A 181 -1.32 16.43 0.21
N PRO A 182 -1.64 16.76 1.47
CA PRO A 182 -2.96 16.53 2.01
C PRO A 182 -4.04 17.32 1.26
N PHE A 183 -5.13 16.65 0.90
CA PHE A 183 -6.33 17.25 0.33
C PHE A 183 -7.42 17.39 1.41
N ILE A 184 -7.65 16.32 2.17
CA ILE A 184 -8.48 16.32 3.38
C ILE A 184 -7.64 15.72 4.50
N SER A 185 -7.68 16.32 5.68
CA SER A 185 -6.93 15.88 6.85
C SER A 185 -7.82 15.84 8.08
N ASN A 186 -7.30 15.22 9.13
CA ASN A 186 -8.02 15.04 10.39
C ASN A 186 -9.32 14.25 10.24
N LEU A 187 -9.35 13.32 9.27
CA LEU A 187 -10.47 12.38 9.14
C LEU A 187 -10.42 11.38 10.29
N PRO A 188 -11.58 10.94 10.80
CA PRO A 188 -11.64 9.92 11.84
C PRO A 188 -10.80 8.71 11.51
N THR A 189 -10.19 8.16 12.54
CA THR A 189 -9.31 6.99 12.47
C THR A 189 -9.78 6.01 13.54
N GLY A 190 -9.85 4.71 13.22
CA GLY A 190 -10.39 3.69 14.13
C GLY A 190 -10.18 2.30 13.57
N ASP A 191 -10.23 1.26 14.42
CA ASP A 191 -9.91 -0.15 14.12
C ASP A 191 -10.59 -0.76 12.88
N HIS A 192 -11.56 -0.06 12.30
CA HIS A 192 -12.16 -0.29 10.99
C HIS A 192 -11.88 0.90 10.06
N PRO A 193 -10.66 1.03 9.50
CA PRO A 193 -10.35 2.08 8.52
C PRO A 193 -11.29 1.93 7.30
N THR A 194 -11.96 3.02 6.92
CA THR A 194 -12.94 3.07 5.81
C THR A 194 -12.55 4.09 4.74
N GLU A 195 -11.26 4.39 4.59
CA GLU A 195 -10.76 5.42 3.65
C GLU A 195 -10.66 4.92 2.19
N GLU A 196 -11.59 4.05 1.79
CA GLU A 196 -11.85 3.75 0.37
C GLU A 196 -12.63 4.91 -0.24
N PHE A 197 -12.32 5.25 -1.50
CA PHE A 197 -13.01 6.35 -2.18
C PHE A 197 -13.24 6.06 -3.67
N ALA A 198 -14.26 6.69 -4.22
CA ALA A 198 -14.59 6.58 -5.64
C ALA A 198 -14.82 7.93 -6.28
N PHE A 199 -14.60 8.01 -7.59
CA PHE A 199 -14.88 9.20 -8.38
C PHE A 199 -16.06 8.98 -9.32
N ASN A 200 -17.04 9.86 -9.28
CA ASN A 200 -18.16 9.86 -10.22
C ASN A 200 -18.72 11.27 -10.42
N GLY A 201 -18.99 11.65 -11.67
CA GLY A 201 -19.64 12.94 -11.99
C GLY A 201 -18.87 14.18 -11.50
N GLY A 202 -17.54 14.09 -11.35
CA GLY A 202 -16.71 15.17 -10.82
C GLY A 202 -16.69 15.27 -9.29
N TRP A 203 -17.27 14.30 -8.59
CA TRP A 203 -17.29 14.20 -7.13
C TRP A 203 -16.39 13.06 -6.64
N ILE A 204 -15.89 13.23 -5.42
CA ILE A 204 -15.25 12.18 -4.63
C ILE A 204 -16.29 11.67 -3.61
N TYR A 205 -16.41 10.35 -3.50
CA TYR A 205 -17.28 9.63 -2.58
C TYR A 205 -16.43 8.87 -1.58
#